data_AF-G2FUI3-F1
#
_entry.id   AF-G2FUI3-F1
#
_cell.length_a   1.000
_cell.length_b   1.000
_cell.length_c   1.000
_cell.angle_alpha   90.00
_cell.angle_beta   90.00
_cell.angle_gamma   90.00
#
_symmetry.space_group_name_H-M   'P 1'
#
loop_
_entity.id
_entity.type
_entity.pdbx_description
1 polymer ?
#
loop_
_entity_poly.entity_id
_entity_poly.type
_entity_poly.pdbx_seq_one_letter_code
_entity_poly.pdbx_strand_id
1 'polypeptide(L)'
;MACLYIEKIKDYLEEELPQKEMDTMEKHLESCAECQEELDKYLDNKLSLEITPLDVEDEVLVSRIKARIKGMRRITLYGLLGFIIGSFSRFYTRDGFLLTKAIMALPYKLAEFALGIFFAGNGLSFGGRTDYFYQGAMGFFPYHPVLECLATTVTPAIIASFIAVVIGYFLSDKRVFRRKNIIKFLAIWSIIFLVWTGILYGTYNYALGKIENLEGIKAMTVYIAEKNSTSWLVRIDKDALRDEKYSKLVTIISKAKEIERKIYPQEKDGYEMLVDFSGGGTIPIYLDRVSGEMIVRNGSAYRISPEKLEYINEVLGGGKK
;
A
#
# COMPACT_ATOMS: atom_id res chain seq x y z
N MET A 1 -5.24 -45.68 -35.50
CA MET A 1 -6.07 -45.61 -36.72
C MET A 1 -6.31 -44.13 -36.95
N ALA A 2 -6.00 -43.59 -38.13
CA ALA A 2 -6.13 -42.15 -38.36
C ALA A 2 -7.59 -41.72 -38.19
N CYS A 3 -7.83 -40.69 -37.37
CA CYS A 3 -9.17 -40.19 -37.15
C CYS A 3 -9.74 -39.52 -38.42
N LEU A 4 -10.92 -39.97 -38.85
CA LEU A 4 -11.61 -39.48 -40.05
C LEU A 4 -12.00 -38.00 -39.98
N TYR A 5 -12.01 -37.41 -38.77
CA TYR A 5 -12.38 -36.01 -38.56
C TYR A 5 -11.21 -35.05 -38.74
N ILE A 6 -9.96 -35.54 -38.82
CA ILE A 6 -8.76 -34.71 -38.97
C ILE A 6 -8.80 -33.87 -40.25
N GLU A 7 -9.27 -34.44 -41.36
CA GLU A 7 -9.37 -33.75 -42.65
C GLU A 7 -10.41 -32.62 -42.63
N LYS A 8 -11.39 -32.69 -41.72
CA LYS A 8 -12.48 -31.70 -41.59
C LYS A 8 -12.19 -30.61 -40.56
N ILE A 9 -11.04 -30.63 -39.88
CA ILE A 9 -10.67 -29.62 -38.87
C ILE A 9 -10.49 -28.24 -39.51
N LYS A 10 -9.98 -28.20 -40.75
CA LYS A 10 -9.80 -26.94 -41.49
C LYS A 10 -11.15 -26.32 -41.86
N ASP A 11 -12.04 -27.10 -42.45
CA ASP A 11 -13.40 -26.66 -42.82
C ASP A 11 -14.24 -26.26 -41.59
N TYR A 12 -13.98 -26.90 -40.43
CA TYR A 12 -14.56 -26.51 -39.15
C TYR A 12 -14.04 -25.14 -38.65
N LEU A 13 -12.74 -24.86 -38.82
CA LEU A 13 -12.14 -23.56 -38.45
C LEU A 13 -12.57 -22.42 -39.39
N GLU A 14 -12.83 -22.73 -40.65
CA GLU A 14 -13.27 -21.80 -41.69
C GLU A 14 -14.80 -21.62 -41.74
N GLU A 15 -15.55 -22.29 -40.85
CA GLU A 15 -17.02 -22.29 -40.75
C GLU A 15 -17.74 -22.73 -42.05
N GLU A 16 -17.08 -23.53 -42.89
CA GLU A 16 -17.65 -24.04 -44.15
C GLU A 16 -18.52 -25.28 -43.95
N LEU A 17 -18.50 -25.86 -42.74
CA LEU A 17 -19.29 -27.05 -42.42
C LEU A 17 -20.77 -26.69 -42.14
N PRO A 18 -21.72 -27.54 -42.58
CA PRO A 18 -23.12 -27.42 -42.19
C PRO A 18 -23.28 -27.45 -40.67
N GLN A 19 -24.24 -26.67 -40.12
CA GLN A 19 -24.45 -26.51 -38.68
C GLN A 19 -24.53 -27.83 -37.89
N LYS A 20 -25.15 -28.87 -38.48
CA LYS A 20 -25.25 -30.20 -37.86
C LYS A 20 -23.91 -30.92 -37.77
N GLU A 21 -23.01 -30.69 -38.72
CA GLU A 21 -21.67 -31.26 -38.73
C GLU A 21 -20.73 -30.52 -37.75
N MET A 22 -20.93 -29.21 -37.57
CA MET A 22 -20.21 -28.43 -36.55
C MET A 22 -20.50 -28.95 -35.13
N ASP A 23 -21.78 -29.16 -34.79
CA ASP A 23 -22.17 -29.68 -33.47
C ASP A 23 -21.61 -31.09 -33.20
N THR A 24 -21.48 -31.92 -34.25
CA THR A 24 -20.83 -33.24 -34.12
C THR A 24 -19.32 -33.14 -34.00
N MET A 25 -18.70 -32.15 -34.65
CA MET A 25 -17.26 -31.90 -34.56
C MET A 25 -16.87 -31.41 -33.17
N GLU A 26 -17.64 -30.50 -32.57
CA GLU A 26 -17.42 -30.01 -31.21
C GLU A 26 -17.40 -31.16 -30.19
N LYS A 27 -18.39 -32.05 -30.25
CA LYS A 27 -18.48 -33.23 -29.37
C LYS A 27 -17.32 -34.21 -29.59
N HIS A 28 -16.83 -34.30 -30.83
CA HIS A 28 -15.71 -35.16 -31.16
C HIS A 28 -14.37 -34.58 -30.68
N LEU A 29 -14.17 -33.27 -30.84
CA LEU A 29 -12.99 -32.54 -30.36
C LEU A 29 -12.86 -32.55 -28.83
N GLU A 30 -13.96 -32.70 -28.09
CA GLU A 30 -13.92 -32.89 -26.63
C GLU A 30 -13.34 -34.24 -26.20
N SER A 31 -13.33 -35.25 -27.08
CA SER A 31 -12.98 -36.63 -26.74
C SER A 31 -11.80 -37.22 -27.52
N CYS A 32 -11.35 -36.58 -28.61
CA CYS A 32 -10.25 -37.07 -29.44
C CYS A 32 -8.97 -36.26 -29.27
N ALA A 33 -7.94 -36.88 -28.69
CA ALA A 33 -6.62 -36.24 -28.48
C ALA A 33 -5.89 -35.93 -29.80
N GLU A 34 -6.00 -36.78 -30.83
CA GLU A 34 -5.37 -36.57 -32.14
C GLU A 34 -5.94 -35.32 -32.84
N CYS A 35 -7.26 -35.12 -32.77
CA CYS A 35 -7.91 -33.94 -33.35
C CYS A 35 -7.65 -32.67 -32.53
N GLN A 36 -7.46 -32.76 -31.21
CA GLN A 36 -7.04 -31.61 -30.40
C GLN A 36 -5.61 -31.18 -30.73
N GLU A 37 -4.70 -32.13 -30.89
CA GLU A 37 -3.30 -31.83 -31.23
C GLU A 37 -3.19 -31.17 -32.62
N GLU A 38 -3.97 -31.64 -33.59
CA GLU A 38 -4.01 -31.03 -34.93
C GLU A 38 -4.70 -29.65 -34.91
N LEU A 39 -5.79 -29.49 -34.14
CA LEU A 39 -6.41 -28.19 -33.90
C LEU A 39 -5.43 -27.20 -33.26
N ASP A 40 -4.66 -27.64 -32.27
CA ASP A 40 -3.64 -26.82 -31.61
C ASP A 40 -2.51 -26.44 -32.58
N LYS A 41 -2.09 -27.32 -33.50
CA LYS A 41 -1.15 -26.96 -34.58
C LYS A 41 -1.68 -25.86 -35.50
N TYR A 42 -2.95 -25.92 -35.88
CA TYR A 42 -3.58 -24.86 -36.70
C TYR A 42 -3.75 -23.54 -35.93
N LEU A 43 -3.90 -23.61 -34.59
CA LEU A 43 -4.03 -22.42 -33.74
C LEU A 43 -2.67 -21.79 -33.37
N ASP A 44 -1.61 -22.57 -33.25
CA ASP A 44 -0.26 -22.12 -32.88
C ASP A 44 0.58 -21.66 -34.09
N ASN A 45 0.36 -22.25 -35.27
CA ASN A 45 0.89 -21.68 -36.51
C ASN A 45 0.04 -20.46 -36.88
N LYS A 46 0.52 -19.27 -36.51
CA LYS A 46 0.20 -18.03 -37.23
C LYS A 46 0.24 -18.35 -38.72
N LEU A 47 -0.91 -18.36 -39.39
CA LEU A 47 -1.01 -18.52 -40.83
C LEU A 47 0.00 -17.57 -41.51
N SER A 48 1.12 -18.14 -41.98
CA SER A 48 1.93 -17.54 -43.03
C SER A 48 1.23 -17.87 -44.33
N LEU A 49 0.14 -17.18 -44.61
CA LEU A 49 -0.46 -17.20 -45.93
C LEU A 49 0.47 -16.42 -46.86
N GLU A 50 0.88 -17.05 -47.95
CA GLU A 50 1.38 -16.34 -49.11
C GLU A 50 0.32 -15.32 -49.52
N ILE A 51 0.69 -14.05 -49.39
CA ILE A 51 -0.17 -12.90 -49.63
C ILE A 51 -0.47 -12.86 -51.13
N THR A 52 -1.62 -13.38 -51.53
CA THR A 52 -2.35 -12.81 -52.66
C THR A 52 -3.28 -11.75 -52.09
N PRO A 53 -3.25 -10.51 -52.61
CA PRO A 53 -4.00 -9.41 -52.01
C PRO A 53 -5.49 -9.61 -52.30
N LEU A 54 -6.24 -10.06 -51.30
CA LEU A 54 -7.69 -10.04 -51.30
C LEU A 54 -8.16 -9.05 -50.22
N ASP A 55 -8.93 -8.07 -50.69
CA ASP A 55 -9.37 -6.83 -50.03
C ASP A 55 -10.40 -7.06 -48.88
N VAL A 56 -10.44 -8.26 -48.27
CA VAL A 56 -11.53 -8.70 -47.37
C VAL A 56 -11.06 -9.02 -45.94
N GLU A 57 -9.76 -9.23 -45.69
CA GLU A 57 -9.25 -9.55 -44.33
C GLU A 57 -9.10 -8.31 -43.40
N ASP A 58 -9.02 -7.11 -43.96
CA ASP A 58 -8.76 -5.89 -43.20
C ASP A 58 -9.94 -5.43 -42.33
N GLU A 59 -11.19 -5.66 -42.74
CA GLU A 59 -12.36 -5.24 -41.94
C GLU A 59 -12.53 -6.09 -40.66
N VAL A 60 -12.24 -7.39 -40.73
CA VAL A 60 -12.33 -8.29 -39.57
C VAL A 60 -11.19 -8.02 -38.59
N LEU A 61 -9.98 -7.74 -39.09
CA LEU A 61 -8.85 -7.36 -38.25
C LEU A 61 -9.07 -5.99 -37.60
N VAL A 62 -9.56 -5.00 -38.36
CA VAL A 62 -9.88 -3.67 -37.85
C VAL A 62 -11.03 -3.72 -36.83
N SER A 63 -12.05 -4.55 -37.02
CA SER A 63 -13.15 -4.71 -36.06
C SER A 63 -12.69 -5.38 -34.76
N ARG A 64 -11.82 -6.41 -34.82
CA ARG A 64 -11.18 -7.02 -33.65
C ARG A 64 -10.27 -6.04 -32.91
N ILE A 65 -9.47 -5.25 -33.64
CA ILE A 65 -8.62 -4.20 -33.05
C ILE A 65 -9.48 -3.12 -32.38
N LYS A 66 -10.53 -2.63 -33.03
CA LYS A 66 -11.48 -1.64 -32.46
C LYS A 66 -12.18 -2.19 -31.21
N ALA A 67 -12.61 -3.45 -31.23
CA ALA A 67 -13.20 -4.11 -30.07
C ALA A 67 -12.21 -4.24 -28.91
N ARG A 68 -10.96 -4.61 -29.19
CA ARG A 68 -9.87 -4.70 -28.20
C ARG A 68 -9.55 -3.33 -27.59
N ILE A 69 -9.42 -2.28 -28.39
CA ILE A 69 -9.17 -0.91 -27.92
C ILE A 69 -10.34 -0.43 -27.06
N LYS A 70 -11.59 -0.68 -27.47
CA LYS A 70 -12.79 -0.31 -26.71
C LYS A 70 -12.87 -1.06 -25.37
N GLY A 71 -12.54 -2.35 -25.35
CA GLY A 71 -12.48 -3.16 -24.14
C GLY A 71 -11.39 -2.69 -23.17
N MET A 72 -10.19 -2.40 -23.69
CA MET A 72 -9.08 -1.90 -22.89
C MET A 72 -9.38 -0.53 -22.28
N ARG A 73 -9.93 0.41 -23.07
CA ARG A 73 -10.36 1.73 -22.59
C ARG A 73 -11.38 1.64 -21.45
N ARG A 74 -12.33 0.71 -21.55
CA ARG A 74 -13.35 0.47 -20.52
C ARG A 74 -12.71 -0.04 -19.21
N ILE A 75 -11.77 -0.98 -19.29
CA ILE A 75 -11.02 -1.47 -18.12
C ILE A 75 -10.24 -0.33 -17.47
N THR A 76 -9.52 0.46 -18.26
CA THR A 76 -8.75 1.60 -17.74
C THR A 76 -9.66 2.61 -17.04
N LEU A 77 -10.82 2.90 -17.63
CA LEU A 77 -11.80 3.83 -17.04
C LEU A 77 -12.35 3.30 -15.71
N TYR A 78 -12.72 2.02 -15.63
CA TYR A 78 -13.19 1.42 -14.38
C TYR A 78 -12.09 1.34 -13.33
N GLY A 79 -10.85 1.02 -13.74
CA GLY A 79 -9.71 1.03 -12.83
C GLY A 79 -9.45 2.42 -12.24
N LEU A 80 -9.50 3.46 -13.07
CA LEU A 80 -9.31 4.85 -12.64
C LEU A 80 -10.46 5.34 -11.76
N LEU A 81 -11.70 5.03 -12.13
CA LEU A 81 -12.87 5.36 -11.31
C LEU A 81 -12.84 4.64 -9.96
N GLY A 82 -12.48 3.35 -9.95
CA GLY A 82 -12.23 2.60 -8.72
C GLY A 82 -11.12 3.24 -7.88
N PHE A 83 -10.03 3.69 -8.49
CA PHE A 83 -8.92 4.33 -7.79
C PHE A 83 -9.36 5.61 -7.07
N ILE A 84 -10.13 6.44 -7.77
CA ILE A 84 -10.68 7.68 -7.23
C ILE A 84 -11.61 7.37 -6.05
N ILE A 85 -12.57 6.47 -6.23
CA ILE A 85 -13.50 6.08 -5.16
C ILE A 85 -12.75 5.54 -3.95
N GLY A 86 -11.79 4.65 -4.16
CA GLY A 86 -10.99 4.07 -3.09
C GLY A 86 -10.11 5.08 -2.36
N SER A 87 -9.61 6.11 -3.06
CA SER A 87 -8.83 7.18 -2.40
C SER A 87 -9.67 7.96 -1.37
N PHE A 88 -10.99 8.05 -1.58
CA PHE A 88 -11.91 8.67 -0.63
C PHE A 88 -12.54 7.69 0.36
N SER A 89 -12.30 6.38 0.22
CA SER A 89 -12.92 5.33 1.05
C SER A 89 -12.70 5.54 2.55
N ARG A 90 -11.59 6.14 2.98
CA ARG A 90 -11.32 6.44 4.40
C ARG A 90 -12.36 7.35 5.06
N PHE A 91 -13.13 8.11 4.28
CA PHE A 91 -14.14 9.03 4.80
C PHE A 91 -15.54 8.39 4.92
N TYR A 92 -15.68 7.08 4.68
CA TYR A 92 -16.98 6.39 4.73
C TYR A 92 -17.72 6.58 6.07
N THR A 93 -17.02 6.78 7.19
CA THR A 93 -17.63 6.99 8.50
C THR A 93 -18.38 8.31 8.61
N ARG A 94 -17.97 9.32 7.83
CA ARG A 94 -18.57 10.66 7.80
C ARG A 94 -19.78 10.76 6.88
N ASP A 95 -19.97 9.77 6.02
CA ASP A 95 -21.09 9.73 5.11
C ASP A 95 -22.39 9.33 5.85
N GLY A 96 -23.43 10.14 5.65
CA GLY A 96 -24.77 9.92 6.20
C GLY A 96 -25.64 9.05 5.32
N PHE A 97 -25.31 8.87 4.03
CA PHE A 97 -26.10 8.07 3.11
C PHE A 97 -25.60 6.62 3.06
N LEU A 98 -26.49 5.67 3.35
CA LEU A 98 -26.13 4.27 3.60
C LEU A 98 -25.46 3.59 2.39
N LEU A 99 -25.93 3.88 1.17
CA LEU A 99 -25.42 3.23 -0.04
C LEU A 99 -23.99 3.68 -0.37
N THR A 100 -23.75 4.99 -0.41
CA THR A 100 -22.42 5.56 -0.69
C THR A 100 -21.44 5.22 0.42
N LYS A 101 -21.92 5.17 1.67
CA LYS A 101 -21.16 4.65 2.81
C LYS A 101 -20.74 3.21 2.60
N ALA A 102 -21.62 2.32 2.16
CA ALA A 102 -21.27 0.91 1.91
C ALA A 102 -20.25 0.76 0.77
N ILE A 103 -20.43 1.50 -0.32
CA ILE A 103 -19.51 1.51 -1.48
C ILE A 103 -18.11 1.98 -1.05
N MET A 104 -18.03 3.01 -0.21
CA MET A 104 -16.75 3.52 0.31
C MET A 104 -16.15 2.62 1.41
N ALA A 105 -16.98 2.04 2.27
CA ALA A 105 -16.53 1.21 3.39
C ALA A 105 -15.88 -0.09 2.92
N LEU A 106 -16.41 -0.71 1.86
CA LEU A 106 -15.94 -2.01 1.40
C LEU A 106 -14.45 -2.02 1.01
N PRO A 107 -13.95 -1.12 0.13
CA PRO A 107 -12.52 -1.05 -0.16
C PRO A 107 -11.67 -0.72 1.06
N TYR A 108 -12.15 0.15 1.96
CA TYR A 108 -11.41 0.52 3.18
C TYR A 108 -11.23 -0.69 4.10
N LYS A 109 -12.30 -1.44 4.36
CA LYS A 109 -12.26 -2.59 5.27
C LYS A 109 -11.50 -3.77 4.70
N LEU A 110 -11.58 -3.98 3.39
CA LEU A 110 -10.72 -4.96 2.72
C LEU A 110 -9.24 -4.55 2.77
N ALA A 111 -8.93 -3.26 2.67
CA ALA A 111 -7.56 -2.76 2.83
C ALA A 111 -7.04 -2.98 4.25
N GLU A 112 -7.85 -2.64 5.25
CA GLU A 112 -7.52 -2.86 6.66
C GLU A 112 -7.28 -4.34 6.94
N PHE A 113 -8.14 -5.23 6.42
CA PHE A 113 -7.95 -6.68 6.52
C PHE A 113 -6.66 -7.14 5.84
N ALA A 114 -6.42 -6.72 4.58
CA ALA A 114 -5.28 -7.17 3.80
C ALA A 114 -3.95 -6.70 4.39
N LEU A 115 -3.86 -5.44 4.85
CA LEU A 115 -2.67 -4.94 5.54
C LEU A 115 -2.54 -5.53 6.94
N GLY A 116 -3.64 -5.81 7.63
CA GLY A 116 -3.65 -6.42 8.95
C GLY A 116 -2.90 -7.74 9.01
N ILE A 117 -2.91 -8.54 7.93
CA ILE A 117 -2.13 -9.78 7.82
C ILE A 117 -0.62 -9.53 8.04
N PHE A 118 -0.10 -8.39 7.59
CA PHE A 118 1.33 -8.09 7.62
C PHE A 118 1.70 -7.13 8.77
N PHE A 119 0.82 -6.22 9.15
CA PHE A 119 1.15 -5.08 10.00
C PHE A 119 0.36 -5.01 11.32
N ALA A 120 -0.53 -5.96 11.62
CA ALA A 120 -1.27 -5.95 12.89
C ALA A 120 -0.35 -5.93 14.13
N GLY A 121 0.84 -6.53 14.05
CA GLY A 121 1.84 -6.53 15.11
C GLY A 121 2.43 -5.14 15.43
N ASN A 122 2.30 -4.17 14.52
CA ASN A 122 2.78 -2.80 14.73
C ASN A 122 1.79 -1.94 15.53
N GLY A 123 0.55 -2.39 15.68
CA GLY A 123 -0.51 -1.62 16.30
C GLY A 123 -0.22 -1.32 17.77
N LEU A 124 -0.48 -0.08 18.19
CA LEU A 124 -0.36 0.30 19.60
C LEU A 124 -1.44 -0.39 20.45
N SER A 125 -1.11 -0.63 21.72
CA SER A 125 -2.08 -1.06 22.73
C SER A 125 -3.26 -0.08 22.82
N PHE A 126 -4.42 -0.52 23.32
CA PHE A 126 -5.64 0.29 23.35
C PHE A 126 -5.45 1.69 23.98
N GLY A 127 -4.68 1.78 25.06
CA GLY A 127 -4.32 3.06 25.69
C GLY A 127 -3.26 3.89 24.93
N GLY A 128 -2.46 3.26 24.06
CA GLY A 128 -1.55 3.98 23.16
C GLY A 128 -2.24 4.54 21.91
N ARG A 129 -3.41 4.01 21.55
CA ARG A 129 -4.15 4.43 20.34
C ARG A 129 -4.77 5.82 20.47
N THR A 130 -5.19 6.23 21.67
CA THR A 130 -5.89 7.51 21.89
C THR A 130 -5.04 8.74 21.54
N ASP A 131 -3.71 8.62 21.59
CA ASP A 131 -2.80 9.75 21.39
C ASP A 131 -2.35 9.91 19.92
N TYR A 132 -2.47 8.87 19.08
CA TYR A 132 -1.91 8.82 17.72
C TYR A 132 -2.95 8.53 16.63
N PHE A 133 -4.17 8.13 17.00
CA PHE A 133 -5.24 7.94 16.02
C PHE A 133 -5.95 9.25 15.70
N TYR A 134 -5.89 9.66 14.44
CA TYR A 134 -6.91 10.53 13.87
C TYR A 134 -8.05 9.67 13.28
N GLN A 135 -9.28 10.20 13.26
CA GLN A 135 -10.43 9.50 12.68
C GLN A 135 -10.15 9.10 11.22
N GLY A 136 -10.27 7.80 10.92
CA GLY A 136 -10.06 7.24 9.58
C GLY A 136 -8.65 6.69 9.30
N ALA A 137 -7.79 6.58 10.33
CA ALA A 137 -6.55 5.81 10.27
C ALA A 137 -6.80 4.30 10.47
N MET A 138 -5.89 3.45 9.99
CA MET A 138 -5.87 1.99 10.24
C MET A 138 -5.02 1.64 11.46
N GLY A 139 -4.01 2.47 11.79
CA GLY A 139 -3.16 2.33 12.96
C GLY A 139 -1.99 1.37 12.81
N PHE A 140 -1.61 1.04 11.58
CA PHE A 140 -0.53 0.10 11.30
C PHE A 140 0.86 0.74 11.36
N PHE A 141 0.94 2.07 11.23
CA PHE A 141 2.19 2.83 11.21
C PHE A 141 2.15 3.97 12.24
N PRO A 142 2.04 3.67 13.55
CA PRO A 142 1.82 4.67 14.60
C PRO A 142 2.91 5.74 14.70
N TYR A 143 4.15 5.40 14.32
CA TYR A 143 5.28 6.33 14.36
C TYR A 143 5.61 6.92 13.00
N HIS A 144 4.79 6.74 11.97
CA HIS A 144 5.03 7.31 10.64
C HIS A 144 3.73 7.84 10.04
N PRO A 145 3.29 9.05 10.43
CA PRO A 145 1.96 9.57 10.11
C PRO A 145 1.72 9.75 8.60
N VAL A 146 2.77 10.11 7.85
CA VAL A 146 2.69 10.22 6.38
C VAL A 146 2.48 8.85 5.74
N LEU A 147 3.21 7.83 6.19
CA LEU A 147 3.07 6.47 5.69
C LEU A 147 1.71 5.88 6.02
N GLU A 148 1.21 6.14 7.23
CA GLU A 148 -0.16 5.82 7.64
C GLU A 148 -1.20 6.48 6.71
N CYS A 149 -1.02 7.77 6.40
CA CYS A 149 -1.89 8.48 5.46
C CYS A 149 -1.83 7.89 4.05
N LEU A 150 -0.65 7.50 3.58
CA LEU A 150 -0.49 6.85 2.27
C LEU A 150 -1.13 5.47 2.26
N ALA A 151 -0.90 4.63 3.27
CA ALA A 151 -1.49 3.30 3.38
C ALA A 151 -3.02 3.36 3.43
N THR A 152 -3.59 4.30 4.21
CA THR A 152 -5.04 4.49 4.35
C THR A 152 -5.71 5.10 3.12
N THR A 153 -4.95 5.66 2.17
CA THR A 153 -5.47 6.27 0.93
C THR A 153 -5.24 5.35 -0.27
N VAL A 154 -4.00 4.91 -0.47
CA VAL A 154 -3.57 4.17 -1.65
C VAL A 154 -4.02 2.71 -1.60
N THR A 155 -4.01 2.07 -0.43
CA THR A 155 -4.39 0.64 -0.35
C THR A 155 -5.87 0.43 -0.65
N PRO A 156 -6.80 1.22 -0.09
CA PRO A 156 -8.20 1.16 -0.52
C PRO A 156 -8.38 1.53 -1.99
N ALA A 157 -7.58 2.45 -2.55
CA ALA A 157 -7.59 2.77 -3.98
C ALA A 157 -7.21 1.58 -4.87
N ILE A 158 -6.12 0.87 -4.54
CA ILE A 158 -5.69 -0.37 -5.22
C ILE A 158 -6.82 -1.40 -5.18
N ILE A 159 -7.44 -1.62 -4.02
CA ILE A 159 -8.51 -2.60 -3.85
C ILE A 159 -9.79 -2.19 -4.59
N ALA A 160 -10.18 -0.92 -4.53
CA ALA A 160 -11.34 -0.41 -5.25
C ALA A 160 -11.13 -0.50 -6.77
N SER A 161 -9.94 -0.17 -7.27
CA SER A 161 -9.57 -0.38 -8.68
C SER A 161 -9.66 -1.84 -9.08
N PHE A 162 -9.15 -2.75 -8.24
CA PHE A 162 -9.25 -4.19 -8.47
C PHE A 162 -10.72 -4.61 -8.60
N ILE A 163 -11.57 -4.26 -7.63
CA ILE A 163 -13.00 -4.58 -7.63
C ILE A 163 -13.69 -4.01 -8.87
N ALA A 164 -13.45 -2.73 -9.20
CA ALA A 164 -14.07 -2.06 -10.33
C ALA A 164 -13.67 -2.71 -11.67
N VAL A 165 -12.40 -3.10 -11.83
CA VAL A 165 -11.96 -3.81 -13.03
C VAL A 165 -12.54 -5.22 -13.10
N VAL A 166 -12.64 -5.94 -11.98
CA VAL A 166 -13.30 -7.26 -11.92
C VAL A 166 -14.76 -7.15 -12.35
N ILE A 167 -15.50 -6.17 -11.82
CA ILE A 167 -16.89 -5.89 -12.23
C ILE A 167 -16.93 -5.55 -13.74
N GLY A 168 -16.05 -4.67 -14.20
CA GLY A 168 -15.95 -4.29 -15.61
C GLY A 168 -15.63 -5.47 -16.52
N TYR A 169 -14.84 -6.43 -16.04
CA TYR A 169 -14.48 -7.66 -16.74
C TYR A 169 -15.70 -8.60 -16.87
N PHE A 170 -16.45 -8.81 -15.78
CA PHE A 170 -17.65 -9.66 -15.79
C PHE A 170 -18.82 -9.06 -16.58
N LEU A 171 -18.94 -7.74 -16.62
CA LEU A 171 -19.96 -7.04 -17.41
C LEU A 171 -19.58 -6.87 -18.90
N SER A 172 -18.38 -7.28 -19.30
CA SER A 172 -17.91 -7.15 -20.68
C SER A 172 -18.18 -8.42 -21.50
N ASP A 173 -18.29 -8.24 -22.82
CA ASP A 173 -18.61 -9.31 -23.76
C ASP A 173 -17.59 -10.48 -23.69
N LYS A 174 -18.11 -11.71 -23.54
CA LYS A 174 -17.33 -12.95 -23.38
C LYS A 174 -16.36 -13.20 -24.53
N ARG A 175 -16.64 -12.64 -25.72
CA ARG A 175 -15.80 -12.77 -26.93
C ARG A 175 -14.45 -12.06 -26.81
N VAL A 176 -14.38 -10.98 -26.00
CA VAL A 176 -13.15 -10.17 -25.83
C VAL A 176 -12.31 -10.63 -24.64
N PHE A 177 -12.93 -11.28 -23.65
CA PHE A 177 -12.29 -11.63 -22.38
C PHE A 177 -12.37 -13.13 -22.08
N ARG A 178 -11.43 -13.90 -22.66
CA ARG A 178 -11.27 -15.33 -22.40
C ARG A 178 -10.92 -15.58 -20.92
N ARG A 179 -11.57 -16.56 -20.29
CA ARG A 179 -11.34 -16.98 -18.89
C ARG A 179 -9.85 -17.21 -18.55
N LYS A 180 -9.01 -17.66 -19.49
CA LYS A 180 -7.54 -17.81 -19.29
C LYS A 180 -6.83 -16.49 -18.91
N ASN A 181 -7.38 -15.33 -19.27
CA ASN A 181 -6.78 -14.03 -18.95
C ASN A 181 -7.11 -13.53 -17.53
N ILE A 182 -8.11 -14.11 -16.84
CA ILE A 182 -8.46 -13.71 -15.48
C ILE A 182 -7.36 -14.10 -14.48
N ILE A 183 -6.70 -15.26 -14.68
CA ILE A 183 -5.61 -15.71 -13.81
C ILE A 183 -4.42 -14.77 -13.94
N LYS A 184 -4.05 -14.39 -15.17
CA LYS A 184 -3.00 -13.39 -15.41
C LYS A 184 -3.33 -12.05 -14.77
N PHE A 185 -4.59 -11.62 -14.86
CA PHE A 185 -5.07 -10.41 -14.20
C PHE A 185 -4.94 -10.47 -12.68
N LEU A 186 -5.43 -11.54 -12.05
CA LEU A 186 -5.29 -11.76 -10.61
C LEU A 186 -3.81 -11.77 -10.18
N ALA A 187 -2.94 -12.46 -10.94
CA ALA A 187 -1.51 -12.50 -10.66
C ALA A 187 -0.86 -11.11 -10.72
N ILE A 188 -1.19 -10.30 -11.72
CA ILE A 188 -0.69 -8.92 -11.85
C ILE A 188 -1.12 -8.07 -10.63
N TRP A 189 -2.39 -8.15 -10.23
CA TRP A 189 -2.87 -7.40 -9.06
C TRP A 189 -2.25 -7.86 -7.75
N SER A 190 -2.04 -9.16 -7.59
CA SER A 190 -1.30 -9.71 -6.46
C SER A 190 0.14 -9.17 -6.42
N ILE A 191 0.83 -9.10 -7.57
CA ILE A 191 2.17 -8.50 -7.66
C ILE A 191 2.13 -7.03 -7.26
N ILE A 192 1.19 -6.24 -7.80
CA ILE A 192 1.04 -4.82 -7.46
C ILE A 192 0.85 -4.64 -5.95
N PHE A 193 -0.05 -5.44 -5.35
CA PHE A 193 -0.32 -5.39 -3.92
C PHE A 193 0.88 -5.80 -3.07
N LEU A 194 1.61 -6.84 -3.48
CA LEU A 194 2.83 -7.30 -2.78
C LEU A 194 3.95 -6.26 -2.88
N VAL A 195 4.15 -5.64 -4.05
CA VAL A 195 5.13 -4.57 -4.23
C VAL A 195 4.78 -3.38 -3.35
N TRP A 196 3.51 -2.96 -3.34
CA TRP A 196 3.04 -1.89 -2.46
C TRP A 196 3.26 -2.22 -0.98
N THR A 197 2.91 -3.43 -0.56
CA THR A 197 3.12 -3.91 0.82
C THR A 197 4.61 -3.94 1.18
N GLY A 198 5.48 -4.37 0.26
CA GLY A 198 6.94 -4.34 0.43
C GLY A 198 7.49 -2.93 0.59
N ILE A 199 6.98 -1.95 -0.18
CA ILE A 199 7.34 -0.54 -0.03
C ILE A 199 6.93 -0.02 1.34
N LEU A 200 5.71 -0.32 1.80
CA LEU A 200 5.25 0.07 3.14
C LEU A 200 6.15 -0.53 4.23
N TYR A 201 6.44 -1.83 4.14
CA TYR A 201 7.29 -2.53 5.10
C TYR A 201 8.71 -1.95 5.14
N GLY A 202 9.35 -1.78 3.99
CA GLY A 202 10.70 -1.24 3.89
C GLY A 202 10.79 0.20 4.40
N THR A 203 9.84 1.06 4.03
CA THR A 203 9.80 2.45 4.47
C THR A 203 9.59 2.56 5.98
N TYR A 204 8.68 1.75 6.53
CA TYR A 204 8.41 1.77 7.96
C TYR A 204 9.61 1.28 8.79
N ASN A 205 10.23 0.15 8.39
CA ASN A 205 11.39 -0.37 9.09
C ASN A 205 12.61 0.56 8.99
N TYR A 206 12.79 1.25 7.86
CA TYR A 206 13.79 2.28 7.73
C TYR A 206 13.55 3.42 8.75
N ALA A 207 12.30 3.87 8.90
CA ALA A 207 11.94 4.88 9.89
C ALA A 207 12.14 4.38 11.34
N LEU A 208 11.76 3.14 11.64
CA LEU A 208 12.00 2.52 12.96
C LEU A 208 13.49 2.43 13.27
N GLY A 209 14.32 1.98 12.32
CA GLY A 209 15.77 1.94 12.49
C GLY A 209 16.39 3.31 12.77
N LYS A 210 15.87 4.38 12.14
CA LYS A 210 16.28 5.76 12.46
C LYS A 210 15.88 6.19 13.87
N ILE A 211 14.68 5.80 14.31
CA ILE A 211 14.20 6.07 15.68
C ILE A 211 15.05 5.32 16.70
N GLU A 212 15.28 4.02 16.51
CA GLU A 212 16.04 3.15 17.44
C GLU A 212 17.51 3.56 17.56
N ASN A 213 18.10 4.15 16.52
CA ASN A 213 19.48 4.63 16.58
C ASN A 213 19.58 6.14 16.87
N LEU A 214 18.45 6.82 17.11
CA LEU A 214 18.37 8.28 17.29
C LEU A 214 19.05 9.08 16.15
N GLU A 215 18.98 8.55 14.92
CA GLU A 215 19.69 9.08 13.77
C GLU A 215 18.83 9.98 12.89
N GLY A 216 19.38 11.13 12.48
CA GLY A 216 18.71 12.00 11.51
C GLY A 216 17.53 12.79 12.10
N ILE A 217 17.65 13.20 13.36
CA ILE A 217 16.70 14.12 14.01
C ILE A 217 16.62 15.42 13.19
N LYS A 218 15.44 15.73 12.67
CA LYS A 218 15.16 16.86 11.77
C LYS A 218 14.45 17.99 12.48
N ALA A 219 13.58 17.67 13.43
CA ALA A 219 12.88 18.65 14.25
C ALA A 219 12.49 18.02 15.59
N MET A 220 12.23 18.84 16.58
CA MET A 220 11.82 18.42 17.90
C MET A 220 10.94 19.47 18.54
N THR A 221 9.78 19.07 19.07
CA THR A 221 8.93 19.94 19.89
C THR A 221 9.05 19.51 21.33
N VAL A 222 9.48 20.41 22.20
CA VAL A 222 9.73 20.15 23.62
C VAL A 222 8.59 20.70 24.45
N TYR A 223 8.12 19.87 25.38
CA TYR A 223 7.15 20.18 26.40
C TYR A 223 7.77 19.97 27.77
N ILE A 224 7.38 20.80 28.73
CA ILE A 224 7.52 20.49 30.15
C ILE A 224 6.38 19.55 30.51
N ALA A 225 6.69 18.37 31.04
CA ALA A 225 5.71 17.41 31.52
C ALA A 225 5.80 17.33 33.04
N GLU A 226 4.71 17.65 33.72
CA GLU A 226 4.51 17.51 35.15
C GLU A 226 3.36 16.52 35.40
N LYS A 227 3.20 16.07 36.66
CA LYS A 227 2.28 14.98 37.05
C LYS A 227 0.88 15.05 36.43
N ASN A 228 0.34 16.25 36.19
CA ASN A 228 -0.99 16.45 35.57
C ASN A 228 -1.00 17.57 34.49
N SER A 229 0.15 18.04 34.04
CA SER A 229 0.23 19.18 33.12
C SER A 229 1.29 18.96 32.05
N THR A 230 1.01 19.39 30.82
CA THR A 230 2.01 19.49 29.77
C THR A 230 1.97 20.90 29.19
N SER A 231 3.10 21.59 29.28
CA SER A 231 3.24 22.97 28.81
C SER A 231 4.24 23.02 27.67
N TRP A 232 3.83 23.57 26.53
CA TRP A 232 4.72 23.78 25.39
C TRP A 232 5.87 24.72 25.77
N LEU A 233 7.09 24.33 25.42
CA LEU A 233 8.29 25.11 25.75
C LEU A 233 8.95 25.71 24.51
N VAL A 234 9.32 24.85 23.55
CA VAL A 234 9.99 25.30 22.32
C VAL A 234 9.75 24.32 21.19
N ARG A 235 9.73 24.83 19.96
CA ARG A 235 9.82 24.03 18.74
C ARG A 235 11.17 24.31 18.07
N ILE A 236 11.97 23.26 17.91
CA ILE A 236 13.25 23.28 17.23
C ILE A 236 13.02 22.68 15.85
N ASP A 237 12.91 23.53 14.84
CA ASP A 237 12.79 23.12 13.44
C ASP A 237 14.12 23.26 12.69
N LYS A 238 14.09 23.04 11.37
CA LYS A 238 15.28 23.12 10.51
C LYS A 238 16.00 24.47 10.57
N ASP A 239 15.29 25.56 10.79
CA ASP A 239 15.90 26.89 10.85
C ASP A 239 16.48 27.14 12.24
N ALA A 240 15.79 26.70 13.30
CA ALA A 240 16.33 26.70 14.66
C ALA A 240 17.61 25.85 14.79
N LEU A 241 17.73 24.74 14.05
CA LEU A 241 18.94 23.90 14.03
C LEU A 241 20.17 24.59 13.42
N ARG A 242 20.03 25.77 12.82
CA ARG A 242 21.18 26.59 12.40
C ARG A 242 21.85 27.29 13.58
N ASP A 243 21.14 27.45 14.69
CA ASP A 243 21.71 27.94 15.94
C ASP A 243 22.55 26.82 16.58
N GLU A 244 23.80 27.15 16.90
CA GLU A 244 24.73 26.22 17.56
C GLU A 244 24.13 25.64 18.85
N LYS A 245 23.35 26.44 19.58
CA LYS A 245 22.68 26.04 20.82
C LYS A 245 21.81 24.80 20.61
N TYR A 246 20.93 24.85 19.61
CA TYR A 246 19.98 23.78 19.31
C TYR A 246 20.61 22.62 18.53
N SER A 247 21.60 22.90 17.67
CA SER A 247 22.38 21.86 16.98
C SER A 247 23.15 20.98 17.97
N LYS A 248 23.78 21.60 18.98
CA LYS A 248 24.46 20.88 20.06
C LYS A 248 23.50 20.08 20.92
N LEU A 249 22.31 20.62 21.22
CA LEU A 249 21.24 19.90 21.94
C LEU A 249 20.86 18.60 21.20
N VAL A 250 20.58 18.68 19.90
CA VAL A 250 20.25 17.50 19.09
C VAL A 250 21.41 16.51 19.03
N THR A 251 22.64 17.00 18.91
CA THR A 251 23.84 16.15 18.91
C THR A 251 24.02 15.39 20.22
N ILE A 252 23.68 15.99 21.36
CA ILE A 252 23.71 15.34 22.67
C ILE A 252 22.69 14.19 22.69
N ILE A 253 21.46 14.45 22.24
CA ILE A 253 20.38 13.46 22.22
C ILE A 253 20.74 12.31 21.28
N SER A 254 21.22 12.60 20.06
CA SER A 254 21.57 11.57 19.08
C SER A 254 22.77 10.70 19.49
N LYS A 255 23.59 11.17 20.44
CA LYS A 255 24.76 10.44 20.98
C LYS A 255 24.52 9.91 22.39
N ALA A 256 23.26 9.85 22.84
CA ALA A 256 22.93 9.27 24.13
C ALA A 256 23.29 7.77 24.14
N LYS A 257 23.77 7.28 25.28
CA LYS A 257 24.22 5.89 25.41
C LYS A 257 23.01 4.99 25.60
N GLU A 258 22.82 4.00 24.74
CA GLU A 258 21.75 3.02 24.89
C GLU A 258 21.90 2.25 26.22
N ILE A 259 20.77 2.01 26.89
CA ILE A 259 20.65 1.21 28.10
C ILE A 259 19.52 0.19 27.91
N GLU A 260 19.31 -0.68 28.91
CA GLU A 260 18.23 -1.66 28.88
C GLU A 260 16.87 -1.00 28.65
N ARG A 261 16.03 -1.66 27.83
CA ARG A 261 14.69 -1.20 27.48
C ARG A 261 13.87 -0.90 28.74
N LYS A 262 13.09 0.18 28.69
CA LYS A 262 12.24 0.62 29.80
C LYS A 262 10.82 0.88 29.33
N ILE A 263 9.88 0.76 30.27
CA ILE A 263 8.49 1.12 30.04
C ILE A 263 8.39 2.64 30.00
N TYR A 264 7.68 3.17 29.00
CA TYR A 264 7.43 4.59 28.89
C TYR A 264 6.59 5.07 30.10
N PRO A 265 7.04 6.12 30.82
CA PRO A 265 6.40 6.51 32.08
C PRO A 265 5.01 7.10 31.88
N GLN A 266 4.09 6.75 32.78
CA GLN A 266 2.73 7.32 32.82
C GLN A 266 2.70 8.64 33.59
N GLU A 267 3.31 8.68 34.78
CA GLU A 267 3.56 9.92 35.51
C GLU A 267 4.89 10.51 35.02
N LYS A 268 4.85 11.74 34.52
CA LYS A 268 6.01 12.42 33.91
C LYS A 268 6.40 13.61 34.79
N ASP A 269 7.70 13.73 35.07
CA ASP A 269 8.30 14.89 35.71
C ASP A 269 9.63 15.22 35.03
N GLY A 270 9.53 15.91 33.89
CA GLY A 270 10.68 16.13 33.04
C GLY A 270 10.38 16.86 31.74
N TYR A 271 11.10 16.49 30.68
CA TYR A 271 10.82 16.96 29.34
C TYR A 271 10.16 15.86 28.52
N GLU A 272 9.07 16.19 27.86
CA GLU A 272 8.51 15.35 26.80
C GLU A 272 8.84 15.99 25.46
N MET A 273 9.46 15.22 24.58
CA MET A 273 9.97 15.69 23.29
C MET A 273 9.31 14.90 22.18
N LEU A 274 8.54 15.57 21.32
CA LEU A 274 8.06 14.98 20.09
C LEU A 274 9.12 15.17 19.00
N VAL A 275 9.77 14.09 18.59
CA VAL A 275 10.95 14.13 17.70
C VAL A 275 10.58 13.63 16.31
N ASP A 276 10.90 14.45 15.30
CA ASP A 276 10.76 14.14 13.88
C ASP A 276 12.10 13.70 13.28
N PHE A 277 12.09 12.60 12.55
CA PHE A 277 13.26 12.01 11.91
C PHE A 277 13.24 12.22 10.39
N SER A 278 14.42 12.31 9.78
CA SER A 278 14.57 12.50 8.33
C SER A 278 13.97 11.35 7.50
N GLY A 279 13.78 10.17 8.10
CA GLY A 279 13.09 9.02 7.50
C GLY A 279 11.56 9.09 7.56
N GLY A 280 10.96 10.18 8.06
CA GLY A 280 9.51 10.35 8.16
C GLY A 280 8.88 9.82 9.46
N GLY A 281 9.70 9.26 10.34
CA GLY A 281 9.29 8.81 11.67
C GLY A 281 9.07 9.98 12.63
N THR A 282 8.04 9.88 13.46
CA THR A 282 7.74 10.82 14.56
C THR A 282 7.39 10.02 15.80
N ILE A 283 8.08 10.28 16.92
CA ILE A 283 7.87 9.54 18.17
C ILE A 283 8.14 10.45 19.39
N PRO A 284 7.38 10.30 20.49
CA PRO A 284 7.68 11.01 21.70
C PRO A 284 8.80 10.31 22.48
N ILE A 285 9.61 11.14 23.13
CA ILE A 285 10.72 10.76 23.97
C ILE A 285 10.56 11.49 25.29
N TYR A 286 10.59 10.76 26.40
CA TYR A 286 10.62 11.34 27.73
C TYR A 286 12.07 11.46 28.20
N LEU A 287 12.44 12.58 28.81
CA LEU A 287 13.72 12.79 29.46
C LEU A 287 13.51 13.23 30.91
N ASP A 288 14.04 12.43 31.82
CA ASP A 288 14.08 12.73 33.25
C ASP A 288 15.17 13.77 33.56
N ARG A 289 14.78 14.85 34.24
CA ARG A 289 15.67 16.01 34.48
C ARG A 289 16.77 15.77 35.49
N VAL A 290 16.64 14.73 36.31
CA VAL A 290 17.54 14.46 37.45
C VAL A 290 18.49 13.32 37.10
N SER A 291 17.93 12.20 36.65
CA SER A 291 18.67 10.98 36.37
C SER A 291 19.31 10.96 34.98
N GLY A 292 18.85 11.82 34.06
CA GLY A 292 19.29 11.82 32.66
C GLY A 292 18.83 10.59 31.89
N GLU A 293 17.84 9.86 32.39
CA GLU A 293 17.21 8.75 31.68
C GLU A 293 16.30 9.28 30.59
N MET A 294 16.51 8.77 29.38
CA MET A 294 15.74 9.10 28.21
C MET A 294 15.01 7.85 27.72
N ILE A 295 13.68 7.88 27.68
CA ILE A 295 12.85 6.73 27.32
C ILE A 295 12.03 7.09 26.10
N VAL A 296 12.22 6.34 25.03
CA VAL A 296 11.47 6.46 23.78
C VAL A 296 10.19 5.62 23.90
N ARG A 297 9.08 6.06 23.31
CA ARG A 297 7.78 5.38 23.47
C ARG A 297 7.69 3.97 22.87
N ASN A 298 8.62 3.59 22.00
CA ASN A 298 8.78 2.21 21.55
C ASN A 298 9.46 1.29 22.60
N GLY A 299 9.89 1.85 23.73
CA GLY A 299 10.54 1.14 24.84
C GLY A 299 12.07 1.19 24.81
N SER A 300 12.69 1.73 23.76
CA SER A 300 14.14 1.99 23.75
C SER A 300 14.50 3.02 24.81
N ALA A 301 15.61 2.83 25.49
CA ALA A 301 16.04 3.71 26.56
C ALA A 301 17.52 4.06 26.43
N TYR A 302 17.86 5.27 26.85
CA TYR A 302 19.20 5.83 26.75
C TYR A 302 19.55 6.60 28.03
N ARG A 303 20.84 6.82 28.25
CA ARG A 303 21.38 7.64 29.34
C ARG A 303 22.14 8.82 28.76
N ILE A 304 21.80 10.00 29.25
CA ILE A 304 22.57 11.23 29.04
C ILE A 304 23.52 11.40 30.23
N SER A 305 24.78 11.76 29.96
CA SER A 305 25.76 12.01 31.02
C SER A 305 25.40 13.29 31.81
N PRO A 306 25.74 13.39 33.10
CA PRO A 306 25.37 14.54 33.93
C PRO A 306 25.78 15.90 33.34
N GLU A 307 27.01 16.02 32.84
CA GLU A 307 27.51 17.24 32.18
C GLU A 307 26.67 17.66 30.96
N LYS A 308 26.17 16.68 30.20
CA LYS A 308 25.34 16.95 29.02
C LYS A 308 23.89 17.25 29.42
N LEU A 309 23.41 16.66 30.52
CA LEU A 309 22.10 16.93 31.08
C LEU A 309 22.00 18.36 31.62
N GLU A 310 23.05 18.85 32.26
CA GLU A 310 23.15 20.25 32.72
C GLU A 310 22.97 21.22 31.54
N TYR A 311 23.66 20.98 30.43
CA TYR A 311 23.48 21.76 29.20
C TYR A 311 22.03 21.73 28.69
N ILE A 312 21.39 20.56 28.68
CA ILE A 312 19.97 20.45 28.27
C ILE A 312 19.08 21.28 29.20
N ASN A 313 19.30 21.20 30.51
CA ASN A 313 18.54 21.97 31.50
C ASN A 313 18.79 23.48 31.38
N GLU A 314 19.99 23.93 31.05
CA GLU A 314 20.26 25.36 30.80
C GLU A 314 19.54 25.85 29.54
N VAL A 315 19.59 25.05 28.47
CA VAL A 315 19.01 25.39 27.17
C VAL A 315 17.48 25.42 27.22
N LEU A 316 16.86 24.44 27.89
CA LEU A 316 15.41 24.22 27.92
C LEU A 316 14.75 24.75 29.19
N GLY A 317 15.41 24.70 30.34
CA GLY A 317 14.83 25.10 31.63
C GLY A 317 14.63 26.60 31.79
N GLY A 318 15.05 27.41 30.81
CA GLY A 318 14.99 28.86 30.87
C GLY A 318 15.87 29.38 31.99
N GLY A 319 17.16 29.54 31.72
CA GLY A 319 18.05 30.24 32.64
C GLY A 319 17.47 31.61 32.97
N LYS A 320 16.85 31.74 34.15
CA LYS A 320 16.78 33.02 34.85
C LYS A 320 18.23 33.44 35.09
N LYS A 321 18.70 34.40 34.32
CA LYS A 321 19.57 35.43 34.87
C LYS A 321 18.73 36.67 35.07
#